data_AF-A0A1Y1M845-F1
#
_entry.id   AF-A0A1Y1M845-F1
#
_cell.length_a   1.000
_cell.length_b   1.000
_cell.length_c   1.000
_cell.angle_alpha   90.00
_cell.angle_beta   90.00
_cell.angle_gamma   90.00
#
_symmetry.space_group_name_H-M   'P 1'
#
loop_
_entity.id
_entity.type
_entity.pdbx_description
1 polymer ?
#
loop_
_entity_poly.entity_id
_entity_poly.type
_entity_poly.pdbx_seq_one_letter_code
_entity_poly.pdbx_strand_id
1 'polypeptide(L)'
;MKKNLKSEIVRVSQFLEEKPLTDDELTLIGRRLDFNFMKNNPSVNHQCFSDEMKRKNHQLEGDFMKSGSVGGYKREMTDEMVQKFDRWIEENITDTELYEKYWFGA
;
A
#
# COMPACT_ATOMS: atom_id res chain seq x y z
N MET A 1 0.17 -6.50 3.98
CA MET A 1 1.58 -6.21 3.58
C MET A 1 2.45 -5.61 4.69
N LYS A 2 2.11 -4.45 5.31
CA LYS A 2 3.02 -3.79 6.27
C LYS A 2 3.07 -4.40 7.68
N LYS A 3 1.96 -4.99 8.14
CA LYS A 3 1.87 -5.66 9.45
C LYS A 3 2.65 -6.98 9.49
N ASN A 4 2.44 -7.84 8.49
CA ASN A 4 3.18 -9.08 8.33
C ASN A 4 3.23 -9.42 6.84
N LEU A 5 4.38 -9.17 6.19
CA LEU A 5 4.54 -9.44 4.76
C LEU A 5 4.65 -10.94 4.46
N LYS A 6 5.35 -11.68 5.33
CA LYS A 6 5.59 -13.12 5.14
C LYS A 6 4.29 -13.91 5.15
N SER A 7 3.39 -13.64 6.09
CA SER A 7 2.09 -14.32 6.15
C SER A 7 1.25 -14.08 4.91
N GLU A 8 1.26 -12.86 4.36
CA GLU A 8 0.52 -12.55 3.13
C GLU A 8 1.13 -13.25 1.92
N ILE A 9 2.46 -13.35 1.83
CA ILE A 9 3.13 -14.11 0.75
C ILE A 9 2.68 -15.58 0.78
N VAL A 10 2.69 -16.21 1.97
CA VAL A 10 2.22 -17.60 2.13
C VAL A 10 0.75 -17.73 1.77
N ARG A 11 -0.10 -16.79 2.21
CA ARG A 11 -1.54 -16.79 1.90
C ARG A 11 -1.79 -16.71 0.39
N VAL A 12 -1.07 -15.84 -0.31
CA VAL A 12 -1.18 -15.70 -1.78
C VAL A 12 -0.67 -16.96 -2.48
N SER A 13 0.45 -17.52 -2.04
CA SER A 13 0.98 -18.79 -2.59
C SER A 13 -0.02 -19.93 -2.44
N GLN A 14 -0.67 -20.07 -1.28
CA GLN A 14 -1.71 -21.08 -1.06
C GLN A 14 -2.95 -20.84 -1.93
N PHE A 15 -3.38 -19.58 -2.07
CA PHE A 15 -4.50 -19.22 -2.94
C PHE A 15 -4.23 -19.57 -4.41
N LEU A 16 -2.97 -19.48 -4.85
CA LEU A 16 -2.55 -19.85 -6.20
C LEU A 16 -2.26 -21.35 -6.35
N GLU A 17 -2.53 -22.17 -5.31
CA GLU A 17 -2.26 -23.61 -5.29
C GLU A 17 -0.80 -23.98 -5.58
N GLU A 18 0.13 -23.08 -5.23
CA GLU A 18 1.57 -23.31 -5.37
C GLU A 18 2.09 -24.26 -4.29
N LYS A 19 3.25 -24.86 -4.56
CA LYS A 19 3.95 -25.66 -3.56
C LYS A 19 4.33 -24.77 -2.36
N PRO A 20 4.37 -25.33 -1.13
CA PRO A 20 4.82 -24.59 0.04
C PRO A 20 6.21 -23.99 -0.20
N LEU A 21 6.32 -22.67 -0.02
CA LEU A 21 7.57 -21.95 -0.15
C LEU A 21 8.55 -22.38 0.94
N THR A 22 9.81 -22.54 0.57
CA THR A 22 10.92 -22.68 1.52
C THR A 22 11.18 -21.36 2.24
N ASP A 23 11.86 -21.43 3.38
CA ASP A 23 12.24 -20.24 4.16
C ASP A 23 13.14 -19.28 3.33
N ASP A 24 13.98 -19.84 2.46
CA ASP A 24 14.86 -19.07 1.58
C ASP A 24 14.07 -18.34 0.49
N GLU A 25 13.11 -19.02 -0.15
CA GLU A 25 12.21 -18.39 -1.13
C GLU A 25 11.36 -17.29 -0.49
N LEU A 26 10.79 -17.57 0.69
CA LEU A 26 9.99 -16.60 1.42
C LEU A 26 10.82 -15.36 1.81
N THR A 27 12.08 -15.57 2.21
CA THR A 27 13.03 -14.48 2.51
C THR A 27 13.41 -13.70 1.27
N LEU A 28 13.67 -14.38 0.15
CA LEU A 28 14.00 -13.75 -1.13
C LEU A 28 12.84 -12.88 -1.64
N ILE A 29 11.62 -13.42 -1.66
CA ILE A 29 10.42 -12.70 -2.08
C ILE A 29 10.18 -11.50 -1.15
N GLY A 30 10.27 -11.71 0.17
CA GLY A 30 10.12 -10.63 1.15
C GLY A 30 11.09 -9.48 0.91
N ARG A 31 12.36 -9.77 0.61
CA ARG A 31 13.36 -8.76 0.26
C ARG A 31 13.03 -8.02 -1.05
N ARG A 32 12.56 -8.74 -2.07
CA ARG A 32 12.20 -8.14 -3.38
C ARG A 32 10.95 -7.25 -3.30
N LEU A 33 10.04 -7.57 -2.39
CA LEU A 33 8.82 -6.80 -2.12
C LEU A 33 9.01 -5.69 -1.08
N ASP A 34 10.22 -5.53 -0.53
CA ASP A 34 10.54 -4.36 0.29
C ASP A 34 10.30 -3.07 -0.50
N PHE A 35 9.78 -2.04 0.17
CA PHE A 35 9.40 -0.81 -0.49
C PHE A 35 10.60 -0.11 -1.14
N ASN A 36 11.77 -0.09 -0.50
CA ASN A 36 12.95 0.53 -1.08
C ASN A 36 13.48 -0.29 -2.25
N PHE A 37 13.37 -1.61 -2.18
CA PHE A 37 13.73 -2.47 -3.30
C PHE A 37 12.84 -2.18 -4.51
N MET A 38 11.52 -2.15 -4.32
CA MET A 38 10.58 -1.89 -5.40
C MET A 38 10.67 -0.46 -5.94
N LYS A 39 10.85 0.54 -5.07
CA LYS A 39 10.97 1.96 -5.46
C LYS A 39 12.17 2.21 -6.39
N ASN A 40 13.26 1.48 -6.17
CA ASN A 40 14.47 1.59 -6.98
C ASN A 40 14.51 0.61 -8.15
N ASN A 41 13.49 -0.22 -8.35
CA ASN A 41 13.43 -1.19 -9.43
C ASN A 41 12.74 -0.58 -10.68
N PRO A 42 13.47 -0.32 -11.79
CA PRO A 42 12.92 0.30 -12.99
C PRO A 42 11.75 -0.47 -13.62
N SER A 43 11.66 -1.78 -13.39
CA SER A 43 10.59 -2.62 -13.95
C SER A 43 9.22 -2.38 -13.29
N VAL A 44 9.17 -1.80 -12.09
CA VAL A 44 7.93 -1.64 -11.31
C VAL A 44 7.73 -0.25 -10.71
N ASN A 45 8.76 0.62 -10.74
CA ASN A 45 8.66 1.95 -10.14
C ASN A 45 8.00 2.99 -11.06
N HIS A 46 7.72 2.65 -12.33
CA HIS A 46 7.04 3.52 -13.31
C HIS A 46 7.63 4.94 -13.42
N GLN A 47 8.96 5.08 -13.27
CA GLN A 47 9.59 6.40 -13.31
C GLN A 47 9.41 7.09 -14.67
N CYS A 48 9.53 6.35 -15.78
CA CYS A 48 9.37 6.90 -17.13
C CYS A 48 7.99 7.59 -17.32
N PHE A 49 6.93 6.97 -16.79
CA PHE A 49 5.58 7.54 -16.85
C PHE A 49 5.44 8.77 -15.95
N SER A 50 5.99 8.70 -14.73
CA SER A 50 5.99 9.84 -13.80
C SER A 50 6.71 11.05 -14.42
N ASP A 51 7.83 10.82 -15.08
CA ASP A 51 8.61 11.86 -15.75
C ASP A 51 7.88 12.42 -16.98
N GLU A 52 7.17 11.59 -17.74
CA GLU A 52 6.35 12.06 -18.85
C GLU A 52 5.22 12.98 -18.39
N MET A 53 4.55 12.64 -17.28
CA MET A 53 3.51 13.48 -16.72
C MET A 53 4.06 14.82 -16.22
N LYS A 54 5.21 14.81 -15.56
CA LYS A 54 5.90 16.05 -15.12
C LYS A 54 6.32 16.93 -16.29
N ARG A 55 6.71 16.35 -17.42
CA ARG A 55 7.00 17.12 -18.65
C ARG A 55 5.75 17.80 -19.24
N LYS A 56 4.57 17.16 -19.13
CA LYS A 56 3.30 17.73 -19.62
C LYS A 56 2.75 18.80 -18.68
N ASN A 57 2.95 18.63 -17.38
CA ASN A 57 2.58 19.62 -16.37
C ASN A 57 3.65 19.70 -15.27
N HIS A 58 4.48 20.74 -15.34
CA HIS A 58 5.60 20.96 -14.43
C HIS A 58 5.20 21.22 -12.97
N GLN A 59 3.91 21.49 -12.70
CA GLN A 59 3.40 21.64 -11.33
C GLN A 59 3.09 20.28 -10.67
N LEU A 60 3.13 19.18 -11.43
CA LEU A 60 2.95 17.84 -10.87
C LEU A 60 4.19 17.44 -10.07
N GLU A 61 3.96 17.04 -8.83
CA GLU A 61 4.97 16.52 -7.94
C GLU A 61 4.70 15.06 -7.56
N GLY A 62 5.74 14.38 -7.10
CA GLY A 62 5.68 13.01 -6.62
C GLY A 62 6.10 11.97 -7.65
N ASP A 63 6.38 10.77 -7.15
CA ASP A 63 6.71 9.59 -7.94
C ASP A 63 5.63 8.54 -7.71
N PHE A 64 5.52 7.58 -8.63
CA PHE A 64 4.58 6.46 -8.52
C PHE A 64 4.67 5.75 -7.15
N MET A 65 5.90 5.48 -6.68
CA MET A 65 6.15 4.97 -5.34
C MET A 65 6.44 6.11 -4.33
N LYS A 66 5.39 6.69 -3.76
CA LYS A 66 5.45 7.86 -2.85
C LYS A 66 6.12 7.57 -1.49
N SER A 67 5.36 7.11 -0.49
CA SER A 67 5.84 6.99 0.91
C SER A 67 5.89 5.56 1.45
N GLY A 68 5.10 4.63 0.89
CA GLY A 68 5.06 3.25 1.36
C GLY A 68 4.69 3.09 2.84
N SER A 69 3.99 4.06 3.43
CA SER A 69 3.63 4.09 4.86
C SER A 69 2.12 4.14 5.06
N VAL A 70 1.65 3.58 6.18
CA VAL A 70 0.24 3.67 6.58
C VAL A 70 0.02 4.93 7.42
N GLY A 71 -1.17 5.52 7.34
CA GLY A 71 -1.55 6.68 8.15
C GLY A 71 -1.04 8.02 7.63
N GLY A 72 -0.61 8.09 6.36
CA GLY A 72 -0.15 9.34 5.74
C GLY A 72 -1.17 10.48 5.78
N TYR A 73 -2.46 10.15 5.75
CA TYR A 73 -3.56 11.12 5.81
C TYR A 73 -3.52 11.99 7.08
N LYS A 74 -3.05 11.46 8.22
CA LYS A 74 -2.94 12.20 9.49
C LYS A 74 -1.96 13.38 9.41
N ARG A 75 -1.05 13.38 8.43
CA ARG A 75 -0.11 14.47 8.18
C ARG A 75 -0.62 15.48 7.15
N GLU A 76 -1.55 15.05 6.28
CA GLU A 76 -2.01 15.84 5.14
C GLU A 76 -3.39 16.47 5.39
N MET A 77 -4.17 15.96 6.35
CA MET A 77 -5.54 16.40 6.66
C MET A 77 -5.63 17.05 8.04
N THR A 78 -6.56 18.00 8.20
CA THR A 78 -6.90 18.56 9.51
C THR A 78 -7.77 17.59 10.31
N ASP A 79 -7.82 17.76 11.63
CA ASP A 79 -8.67 16.92 12.50
C ASP A 79 -10.16 16.98 12.12
N GLU A 80 -10.64 18.14 11.68
CA GLU A 80 -12.01 18.31 11.18
C GLU A 80 -12.26 17.47 9.93
N MET A 81 -11.31 17.47 8.98
CA MET A 81 -11.41 16.67 7.76
C MET A 81 -11.41 15.17 8.10
N VAL A 82 -10.53 14.75 9.02
CA VAL A 82 -10.47 13.35 9.48
C VAL A 82 -11.81 12.95 10.08
N GLN A 83 -12.36 13.73 11.01
CA GLN A 83 -13.67 13.43 11.62
C GLN A 83 -14.82 13.40 10.61
N LYS A 84 -14.78 14.27 9.60
CA LYS A 84 -15.78 14.26 8.53
C LYS A 84 -15.73 12.97 7.72
N PHE A 85 -14.53 12.51 7.36
CA PHE A 85 -14.35 11.23 6.68
C PHE A 85 -14.73 10.05 7.58
N ASP A 86 -14.42 10.12 8.88
CA ASP A 86 -14.77 9.05 9.80
C ASP A 86 -16.28 8.82 9.87
N ARG A 87 -17.06 9.90 10.02
CA ARG A 87 -18.55 9.84 9.99
C ARG A 87 -19.06 9.31 8.65
N TRP A 88 -18.53 9.82 7.55
CA TRP A 88 -18.94 9.39 6.22
C TRP A 88 -18.68 7.89 6.01
N ILE A 89 -17.53 7.37 6.46
CA ILE A 89 -17.21 5.94 6.36
C ILE A 89 -18.20 5.12 7.19
N GLU A 90 -18.45 5.51 8.45
CA GLU A 90 -19.40 4.83 9.34
C GLU A 90 -20.79 4.72 8.72
N GLU A 91 -21.33 5.83 8.21
CA GLU A 91 -22.63 5.86 7.54
C GLU A 91 -22.70 4.91 6.34
N ASN A 92 -21.62 4.75 5.58
CA ASN A 92 -21.61 3.93 4.37
C ASN A 92 -21.35 2.44 4.63
N ILE A 93 -20.89 2.05 5.82
CA ILE A 93 -20.58 0.64 6.15
C ILE A 93 -21.53 0.03 7.19
N THR A 94 -22.37 0.82 7.86
CA THR A 94 -23.20 0.41 9.01
C THR A 94 -24.07 -0.82 8.76
N ASP A 95 -24.56 -1.03 7.52
CA ASP A 95 -25.42 -2.17 7.16
C ASP A 95 -24.70 -3.20 6.28
N THR A 96 -23.38 -3.31 6.40
CA THR A 96 -22.56 -4.24 5.63
C THR A 96 -21.78 -5.20 6.54
N GLU A 97 -21.27 -6.29 5.98
CA GLU A 97 -20.33 -7.17 6.68
C GLU A 97 -18.93 -6.55 6.88
N LEU A 98 -18.73 -5.33 6.39
CA LEU A 98 -17.49 -4.58 6.56
C LEU A 98 -17.47 -3.94 7.96
N TYR A 99 -17.17 -4.75 8.98
CA TYR A 99 -17.02 -4.28 10.36
C TYR A 99 -15.55 -4.09 10.73
N GLU A 100 -15.02 -2.89 10.55
CA GLU A 100 -13.64 -2.55 10.94
C GLU A 100 -13.49 -1.05 11.16
N LYS A 101 -13.30 -0.57 12.39
CA LYS A 101 -12.90 0.83 12.61
C LYS A 101 -11.40 1.05 12.25
N TYR A 102 -11.06 0.81 10.99
CA TYR A 102 -9.78 1.07 10.30
C TYR A 102 -8.64 0.07 10.55
N TRP A 103 -8.63 -1.06 9.82
CA TRP A 103 -7.71 -2.21 9.94
C TRP A 103 -6.19 -1.95 9.81
N PHE A 104 -5.73 -0.72 9.61
CA PHE A 104 -4.31 -0.37 9.82
C PHE A 104 -4.06 1.02 10.44
N GLY A 105 -4.99 1.54 11.27
CA GLY A 105 -4.97 2.94 11.72
C GLY A 105 -4.78 3.23 13.22
N ALA A 106 -4.58 2.21 14.07
CA ALA A 106 -4.13 2.39 15.46
C ALA A 106 -2.60 2.35 15.55
#